data_AF-A0A662FXW3-F1
#
_entry.id   AF-A0A662FXW3-F1
#
_cell.length_a   1.000
_cell.length_b   1.000
_cell.length_c   1.000
_cell.angle_alpha   90.00
_cell.angle_beta   90.00
_cell.angle_gamma   90.00
#
_symmetry.space_group_name_H-M   'P 1'
#
loop_
_entity.id
_entity.type
_entity.pdbx_description
1 polymer ?
#
loop_
_entity_poly.entity_id
_entity_poly.type
_entity_poly.pdbx_seq_one_letter_code
_entity_poly.pdbx_strand_id
1 'polypeptide(L)' 'ALYTIKDGEIVVKNGEIVKDFFGRTIAVKFKEDIDTEVIKDVKEKFKRYYTISFSNYIIQEDEIRKIAYIWVEG' A
#
# COMPACT_ATOMS: atom_id res chain seq x y z
N ALA A 1 -16.48 2.99 24.84
CA ALA A 1 -15.60 4.18 24.75
C ALA A 1 -16.48 5.43 24.65
N LEU A 2 -16.12 6.53 25.32
CA LEU A 2 -16.89 7.78 25.24
C LEU A 2 -16.66 8.49 23.90
N TYR A 3 -15.40 8.58 23.47
CA TYR A 3 -15.00 9.07 22.15
C TYR A 3 -13.81 8.26 21.62
N THR A 4 -13.78 8.03 20.31
CA THR A 4 -12.56 7.59 19.59
C THR A 4 -12.26 8.62 18.52
N ILE A 5 -11.01 9.09 18.49
CA ILE A 5 -10.55 10.11 17.52
C ILE A 5 -9.54 9.47 16.57
N LYS A 6 -9.72 9.70 15.26
CA LYS A 6 -8.80 9.28 14.20
C LYS A 6 -8.51 10.44 13.27
N ASP A 7 -7.22 10.75 13.07
CA ASP A 7 -6.76 11.83 12.18
C ASP A 7 -7.40 13.21 12.52
N GLY A 8 -7.65 13.45 13.81
CA GLY A 8 -8.30 14.67 14.31
C GLY A 8 -9.83 14.62 14.34
N GLU A 9 -10.47 13.55 13.87
CA GLU A 9 -11.93 13.44 13.76
C GLU A 9 -12.52 12.41 14.73
N ILE A 10 -13.69 12.70 15.31
CA ILE A 10 -14.42 11.74 16.14
C ILE A 10 -15.09 10.69 15.23
N VAL A 11 -14.70 9.43 15.38
CA VAL A 11 -15.24 8.30 14.59
C VAL A 11 -16.18 7.41 15.41
N VAL A 12 -16.04 7.40 16.73
CA VAL A 12 -16.97 6.72 17.66
C VAL A 12 -17.37 7.69 18.76
N LYS A 13 -18.65 7.69 19.12
CA LYS A 13 -19.19 8.40 20.27
C LYS A 13 -20.11 7.47 21.05
N ASN A 14 -19.91 7.36 22.36
CA ASN A 14 -20.70 6.50 23.25
C ASN A 14 -20.82 5.03 22.79
N GLY A 15 -19.79 4.50 22.12
CA GLY A 15 -19.78 3.13 21.59
C GLY A 15 -20.40 2.96 20.21
N GLU A 16 -20.99 4.00 19.62
CA GLU A 16 -21.54 3.96 18.26
C GLU A 16 -20.58 4.58 17.24
N ILE A 17 -20.49 3.97 16.06
CA ILE A 17 -19.74 4.52 14.92
C ILE A 17 -20.54 5.69 14.36
N VAL A 18 -19.94 6.89 14.35
CA VAL A 18 -20.60 8.12 13.91
C VAL A 18 -20.04 8.66 12.59
N LYS A 19 -18.94 8.08 12.09
CA LYS A 19 -18.31 8.47 10.83
C LYS A 19 -17.57 7.30 10.19
N ASP A 20 -17.81 7.10 8.90
CA ASP A 20 -16.97 6.24 8.06
C ASP A 20 -15.64 6.92 7.76
N PHE A 21 -14.54 6.24 8.06
CA PHE A 21 -13.20 6.81 7.91
C PHE A 21 -12.28 5.84 7.16
N PHE A 22 -11.75 6.29 6.02
CA PHE A 22 -10.72 5.55 5.29
C PHE A 22 -9.34 5.92 5.83
N GLY A 23 -8.70 4.94 6.46
CA GLY A 23 -7.33 5.03 6.95
C GLY A 23 -6.29 5.17 5.83
N ARG A 24 -5.04 5.36 6.24
CA ARG A 24 -3.87 5.29 5.35
C ARG A 24 -3.42 3.84 5.22
N THR A 25 -3.05 3.42 4.02
CA THR A 25 -2.23 2.23 3.79
C THR A 25 -0.77 2.65 3.92
N ILE A 26 -0.08 2.15 4.93
CA ILE A 26 1.33 2.47 5.16
C ILE A 26 2.18 1.42 4.47
N ALA A 27 3.10 1.84 3.61
CA ALA A 27 4.00 0.95 2.88
C ALA A 27 5.44 1.45 2.96
N VAL A 28 6.40 0.53 2.85
CA VAL A 28 7.83 0.86 2.82
C VAL A 28 8.25 1.15 1.38
N LYS A 29 9.13 2.15 1.20
CA LYS A 29 9.78 2.44 -0.08
C LYS A 29 11.26 2.65 0.15
N PHE A 30 12.10 1.89 -0.54
CA PHE A 30 13.54 2.08 -0.52
C PHE A 30 13.90 3.37 -1.26
N LYS A 31 14.94 4.06 -0.81
CA LYS A 31 15.45 5.26 -1.51
C LYS A 31 16.32 4.88 -2.71
N GLU A 32 16.91 3.70 -2.67
CA GLU A 32 17.70 3.12 -3.73
C GLU A 32 16.79 2.65 -4.86
N ASP A 33 17.30 2.79 -6.08
CA ASP A 33 16.65 2.22 -7.25
C ASP A 33 16.72 0.69 -7.22
N ILE A 34 15.68 0.05 -7.74
CA ILE A 34 15.64 -1.40 -7.85
C ILE A 34 16.69 -1.86 -8.87
N ASP A 35 17.46 -2.89 -8.51
CA ASP A 35 18.40 -3.53 -9.42
C ASP A 35 17.70 -4.03 -10.70
N THR A 36 18.15 -3.48 -11.83
CA THR A 36 17.60 -3.80 -13.15
C THR A 36 17.81 -5.25 -13.58
N GLU A 37 18.89 -5.90 -13.13
CA GLU A 37 19.15 -7.32 -13.42
C GLU A 37 18.14 -8.21 -12.69
N VAL A 38 17.84 -7.87 -11.43
CA VAL A 38 16.80 -8.53 -10.63
C VAL A 38 15.43 -8.39 -11.31
N ILE A 39 15.06 -7.19 -11.74
CA ILE A 39 13.78 -6.98 -12.45
C ILE A 39 13.71 -7.77 -13.75
N LYS A 40 14.82 -7.88 -14.49
CA LYS A 40 14.88 -8.65 -15.74
C LYS A 40 14.66 -10.15 -15.47
N ASP A 41 15.33 -10.71 -14.46
CA ASP A 41 15.17 -12.12 -14.06
C ASP A 41 13.73 -12.41 -13.60
N VAL A 42 13.16 -11.52 -12.76
CA VAL A 42 11.76 -11.65 -12.31
C VAL A 42 10.79 -11.63 -13.50
N LYS A 43 10.95 -10.69 -14.45
CA LYS A 43 10.10 -10.63 -15.64
C LYS A 43 10.18 -11.90 -16.50
N GLU A 44 11.36 -12.50 -16.62
CA GLU A 44 11.52 -13.76 -17.35
C GLU A 44 10.82 -14.93 -16.64
N LYS A 45 10.91 -15.01 -15.31
CA LYS A 45 10.19 -16.02 -14.53
C LYS A 45 8.67 -15.87 -14.64
N PHE A 46 8.16 -14.64 -14.66
CA PHE A 46 6.74 -14.37 -14.89
C PHE A 46 6.29 -14.94 -16.24
N LYS A 47 7.05 -14.72 -17.32
CA LYS A 47 6.71 -15.25 -18.65
C LYS A 47 6.69 -16.78 -18.70
N ARG A 48 7.59 -17.44 -17.98
CA ARG A 48 7.74 -18.90 -18.02
C ARG A 48 6.75 -19.64 -17.13
N TYR A 49 6.44 -19.05 -15.97
CA TYR A 49 5.82 -19.81 -14.88
C TYR A 49 4.51 -19.21 -14.36
N TYR A 50 4.17 -17.96 -14.70
CA TYR A 50 2.95 -17.31 -14.24
C TYR A 50 1.90 -17.23 -15.35
N THR A 51 0.64 -17.26 -14.95
CA THR A 51 -0.52 -17.20 -15.85
C THR A 51 -0.97 -15.76 -16.13
N ILE A 52 -0.38 -14.76 -15.48
CA ILE A 52 -0.63 -13.34 -15.69
C ILE A 52 0.66 -12.62 -16.10
N SER A 53 0.53 -11.49 -16.80
CA SER A 53 1.68 -10.64 -17.10
C SER A 53 2.21 -9.98 -15.82
N PHE A 54 3.51 -9.70 -15.80
CA PHE A 54 4.15 -8.98 -14.70
C PHE A 54 3.48 -7.61 -14.42
N SER A 55 3.04 -6.90 -15.47
CA SER A 55 2.35 -5.61 -15.33
C SER A 55 1.04 -5.71 -14.57
N ASN A 56 0.33 -6.84 -14.71
CA ASN A 56 -0.96 -7.08 -14.04
C ASN A 56 -0.79 -7.57 -12.59
N TYR A 57 0.45 -7.83 -12.16
CA TYR A 57 0.76 -8.21 -10.79
C TYR A 57 1.08 -6.99 -9.90
N ILE A 58 1.56 -5.90 -10.50
CA ILE A 58 1.94 -4.69 -9.78
C ILE A 58 0.67 -3.93 -9.36
N ILE A 59 0.53 -3.70 -8.06
CA ILE A 59 -0.48 -2.79 -7.52
C ILE A 59 -0.03 -1.36 -7.81
N GLN A 60 -0.82 -0.63 -8.59
CA GLN A 60 -0.59 0.77 -8.90
C GLN A 60 -1.04 1.67 -7.74
N GLU A 61 -0.43 2.85 -7.61
CA GLU A 61 -0.76 3.77 -6.51
C GLU A 61 -2.23 4.26 -6.56
N ASP A 62 -2.83 4.35 -7.74
CA ASP A 62 -4.23 4.74 -7.93
C ASP A 62 -5.24 3.64 -7.54
N GLU A 63 -4.79 2.39 -7.44
CA GLU A 63 -5.57 1.30 -6.84
C GLU A 63 -5.60 1.40 -5.30
N ILE A 64 -4.73 2.22 -4.70
CA ILE A 64 -4.64 2.41 -3.25
C ILE A 64 -5.23 3.77 -2.86
N ARG A 65 -6.39 3.75 -2.20
CA ARG A 65 -7.15 4.95 -1.83
C ARG A 65 -6.36 6.04 -1.09
N LYS A 66 -5.46 5.66 -0.18
CA LYS A 66 -4.62 6.62 0.59
C LYS A 66 -3.29 5.97 0.99
N ILE A 67 -2.35 5.87 0.05
CA ILE A 67 -0.99 5.38 0.31
C ILE A 67 -0.19 6.40 1.13
N ALA A 68 0.64 5.91 2.06
CA ALA A 68 1.59 6.70 2.82
C ALA A 68 2.91 5.94 2.90
N TYR A 69 3.89 6.36 2.10
CA TYR A 69 5.20 5.73 2.10
C TYR A 69 6.04 6.13 3.30
N ILE A 70 6.71 5.15 3.89
CA ILE A 70 7.83 5.34 4.79
C ILE A 70 9.09 5.01 3.99
N TRP A 71 9.94 6.02 3.83
CA TRP A 71 11.19 5.88 3.10
C TRP A 71 12.28 5.31 4.00
N VAL A 72 12.96 4.27 3.51
CA VAL A 72 14.06 3.60 4.21
C VAL A 72 15.30 3.56 3.33
N GLU A 73 16.48 3.60 3.95
CA GLU A 73 17.74 3.25 3.27
C GLU A 73 17.84 1.71 3.20
N GLY A 74 18.48 1.21 2.15
CA GLY A 74 18.68 -0.21 1.85
C GLY A 74 20.00 -0.79 2.33
#